data_AF-A0A849QKW3-F1
#
_entry.id   AF-A0A849QKW3-F1
#
_cell.length_a   1.000
_cell.length_b   1.000
_cell.length_c   1.000
_cell.angle_alpha   90.00
_cell.angle_beta   90.00
_cell.angle_gamma   90.00
#
_symmetry.space_group_name_H-M   'P 1'
#
loop_
_entity.id
_entity.type
_entity.pdbx_description
1 polymer ?
#
loop_
_entity_poly.entity_id
_entity_poly.type
_entity_poly.pdbx_seq_one_letter_code
_entity_poly.pdbx_strand_id
1 'polypeptide(L)'
;MKTMKIALSVLVIISYMLIIASAISGNTSDEIYASEQITSTNQTIAESFDSTDETSIHQKIEDPCAKFTLAPLNPEFLEYQNRTVRKDVPLCVGMTDNGHRLGLIPHPVDLSHLGNVDATLTYLGYSDSYDLRSLGNVTPVRDQGDAGSCWAHATYASLESYLLPAETWDFSENNMKNLLSSSYSEGFDRLHSGAGNHLMSTAYLARWSGPINESDDPYNATNGVSPSGLNATKHVQDVLIVPERDNFSDNDNIKWAIKNYGAVYSTMRWNDLDYNAVNYTYYFDGSNSANHAIAIVGWNDSFDRNKFPSVPSGNGAFIIKNSWGTDFGDNGYFYISYYDSVIGIDNAIFTAEELNNYDYVYQHDPLGWTTSCGYGINLVAWAANIFTAQTDESLEAVSFYTTDSNVEYELYIYRDPVSGPINTTGPIATK
;
A
#
# COMPACT_ATOMS: atom_id res chain seq x y z
N MET A 1 -33.18 -13.80 -16.54
CA MET A 1 -32.15 -13.37 -15.57
C MET A 1 -30.80 -13.65 -16.20
N LYS A 2 -30.18 -12.63 -16.81
CA LYS A 2 -28.85 -12.76 -17.38
C LYS A 2 -27.85 -12.45 -16.27
N THR A 3 -27.06 -13.43 -15.89
CA THR A 3 -25.90 -13.28 -15.03
C THR A 3 -24.88 -12.45 -15.80
N MET A 4 -24.71 -11.17 -15.46
CA MET A 4 -23.74 -10.33 -16.14
C MET A 4 -22.35 -10.66 -15.60
N LYS A 5 -21.55 -11.37 -16.39
CA LYS A 5 -20.15 -11.64 -16.08
C LYS A 5 -19.32 -10.52 -16.69
N ILE A 6 -18.60 -9.75 -15.87
CA ILE A 6 -17.67 -8.72 -16.32
C ILE A 6 -16.28 -9.35 -16.27
N ALA A 7 -15.68 -9.55 -17.44
CA ALA A 7 -14.27 -9.90 -17.54
C ALA A 7 -13.48 -8.64 -17.87
N LEU A 8 -12.42 -8.42 -17.12
CA LEU A 8 -11.56 -7.28 -17.26
C LEU A 8 -10.18 -7.77 -17.64
N SER A 9 -9.74 -7.45 -18.85
CA SER A 9 -8.38 -7.70 -19.30
C SER A 9 -7.59 -6.40 -19.14
N VAL A 10 -6.54 -6.44 -18.31
CA VAL A 10 -5.62 -5.31 -18.11
C VAL A 10 -4.27 -5.68 -18.66
N LEU A 11 -3.76 -4.80 -19.50
CA LEU A 11 -2.35 -4.70 -19.80
C LEU A 11 -1.73 -3.83 -18.71
N VAL A 12 -1.11 -4.44 -17.69
CA VAL A 12 -0.08 -3.85 -16.82
C VAL A 12 0.73 -4.99 -16.23
N ILE A 13 2.04 -4.77 -16.18
CA ILE A 13 3.04 -5.68 -15.61
C ILE A 13 2.60 -6.12 -14.21
N ILE A 14 2.66 -7.44 -13.98
CA ILE A 14 1.80 -8.12 -13.01
C ILE A 14 2.36 -8.02 -11.58
N SER A 15 1.56 -7.40 -10.72
CA SER A 15 1.26 -7.97 -9.41
C SER A 15 -0.26 -7.96 -9.19
N TYR A 16 -0.77 -8.92 -8.42
CA TYR A 16 -2.21 -9.10 -8.23
C TYR A 16 -2.82 -7.91 -7.49
N MET A 17 -3.50 -7.04 -8.22
CA MET A 17 -4.86 -6.60 -7.92
C MET A 17 -5.45 -6.05 -9.19
N LEU A 18 -6.70 -6.41 -9.42
CA LEU A 18 -7.54 -5.66 -10.32
C LEU A 18 -8.87 -5.51 -9.61
N ILE A 19 -9.10 -4.32 -9.07
CA ILE A 19 -10.30 -3.96 -8.32
C ILE A 19 -11.27 -3.31 -9.29
N ILE A 20 -12.51 -3.77 -9.30
CA ILE A 20 -13.58 -3.21 -10.12
C ILE A 20 -14.62 -2.60 -9.19
N ALA A 21 -14.96 -1.32 -9.40
CA ALA A 21 -16.00 -0.64 -8.63
C ALA A 21 -17.23 -0.32 -9.49
N SER A 22 -18.45 -0.55 -8.96
CA SER A 22 -19.72 -0.40 -9.70
C SER A 22 -20.78 0.45 -8.99
N ALA A 23 -21.76 0.98 -9.75
CA ALA A 23 -22.91 1.75 -9.26
C ALA A 23 -24.28 1.23 -9.78
N ILE A 24 -25.35 1.28 -8.98
CA ILE A 24 -26.69 0.78 -9.35
C ILE A 24 -27.45 1.78 -10.25
N SER A 25 -27.95 1.34 -11.42
CA SER A 25 -28.77 2.17 -12.31
C SER A 25 -30.29 2.02 -12.05
N GLY A 26 -30.99 3.15 -11.97
CA GLY A 26 -32.43 3.22 -11.75
C GLY A 26 -33.27 3.12 -13.04
N ASN A 27 -33.86 1.94 -13.25
CA ASN A 27 -35.19 1.61 -13.81
C ASN A 27 -35.74 2.37 -15.05
N THR A 28 -35.91 1.67 -16.19
CA THR A 28 -37.22 1.47 -16.87
C THR A 28 -37.18 0.32 -17.90
N SER A 29 -38.02 -0.70 -17.66
CA SER A 29 -38.81 -1.56 -18.56
C SER A 29 -38.19 -2.15 -19.85
N ASP A 30 -38.05 -3.48 -19.91
CA ASP A 30 -38.96 -4.34 -20.70
C ASP A 30 -38.74 -5.85 -20.42
N GLU A 31 -39.86 -6.57 -20.28
CA GLU A 31 -39.99 -8.00 -19.95
C GLU A 31 -39.62 -8.92 -21.12
N ILE A 32 -38.89 -10.02 -20.88
CA ILE A 32 -39.10 -11.32 -21.58
C ILE A 32 -38.84 -12.50 -20.61
N TYR A 33 -39.80 -13.43 -20.58
CA TYR A 33 -39.93 -14.66 -19.79
C TYR A 33 -39.12 -15.88 -20.32
N ALA A 34 -39.08 -16.93 -19.47
CA ALA A 34 -38.77 -18.38 -19.69
C ALA A 34 -37.32 -18.83 -19.34
N SER A 35 -37.11 -19.49 -18.18
CA SER A 35 -37.17 -20.94 -17.87
C SER A 35 -35.95 -21.71 -18.43
N GLU A 36 -35.12 -22.44 -17.68
CA GLU A 36 -35.41 -23.60 -16.83
C GLU A 36 -34.18 -23.94 -15.93
N GLN A 37 -34.42 -24.69 -14.85
CA GLN A 37 -33.42 -25.23 -13.93
C GLN A 37 -32.51 -26.29 -14.59
N ILE A 38 -31.30 -26.51 -14.05
CA ILE A 38 -30.82 -27.83 -13.58
C ILE A 38 -29.49 -27.67 -12.80
N THR A 39 -29.31 -28.62 -11.90
CA THR A 39 -28.50 -28.77 -10.68
C THR A 39 -26.98 -28.94 -10.82
N SER A 40 -26.28 -28.46 -9.77
CA SER A 40 -25.03 -28.92 -9.13
C SER A 40 -24.14 -29.99 -9.80
N THR A 41 -22.83 -29.75 -9.84
CA THR A 41 -21.83 -30.33 -8.90
C THR A 41 -20.38 -29.94 -9.27
N ASN A 42 -19.54 -29.82 -8.25
CA ASN A 42 -18.09 -29.63 -8.30
C ASN A 42 -17.36 -30.69 -9.13
N GLN A 43 -16.39 -30.29 -9.95
CA GLN A 43 -15.13 -31.03 -10.07
C GLN A 43 -14.01 -30.24 -10.76
N THR A 44 -12.87 -30.25 -10.09
CA THR A 44 -11.52 -29.85 -10.52
C THR A 44 -11.09 -30.65 -11.74
N ILE A 45 -10.68 -30.00 -12.83
CA ILE A 45 -9.83 -30.62 -13.86
C ILE A 45 -8.85 -29.58 -14.40
N ALA A 46 -7.59 -29.74 -14.01
CA ALA A 46 -6.47 -29.33 -14.85
C ALA A 46 -6.26 -30.44 -15.88
N GLU A 47 -6.26 -30.11 -17.18
CA GLU A 47 -5.42 -30.77 -18.20
C GLU A 47 -5.60 -30.16 -19.60
N SER A 48 -4.45 -29.91 -20.23
CA SER A 48 -4.09 -29.83 -21.66
C SER A 48 -5.15 -29.47 -22.70
N PHE A 49 -4.91 -28.39 -23.45
CA PHE A 49 -5.55 -28.11 -24.73
C PHE A 49 -4.57 -28.32 -25.89
N ASP A 50 -4.93 -29.23 -26.79
CA ASP A 50 -4.53 -29.21 -28.21
C ASP A 50 -5.80 -29.38 -29.05
N SER A 51 -6.00 -28.43 -29.97
CA SER A 51 -6.46 -28.59 -31.36
C SER A 51 -7.49 -27.54 -31.83
N THR A 52 -6.96 -26.69 -32.73
CA THR A 52 -7.51 -26.24 -34.02
C THR A 52 -8.74 -25.32 -34.08
N ASP A 53 -8.42 -24.05 -34.36
CA ASP A 53 -8.84 -23.26 -35.54
C ASP A 53 -10.19 -22.52 -35.49
N GLU A 54 -10.17 -21.27 -35.01
CA GLU A 54 -10.86 -20.14 -35.67
C GLU A 54 -10.02 -18.86 -35.54
N THR A 55 -9.65 -18.31 -36.70
CA THR A 55 -8.55 -17.37 -36.94
C THR A 55 -9.04 -15.93 -37.09
N SER A 56 -8.62 -15.03 -36.18
CA SER A 56 -8.20 -13.63 -36.50
C SER A 56 -7.73 -12.81 -35.28
N ILE A 57 -7.64 -13.40 -34.08
CA ILE A 57 -6.97 -12.81 -32.90
C ILE A 57 -5.72 -13.59 -32.45
N HIS A 58 -5.39 -14.69 -33.13
CA HIS A 58 -4.32 -15.62 -32.77
C HIS A 58 -2.95 -15.36 -33.42
N GLN A 59 -2.69 -14.14 -33.92
CA GLN A 59 -1.38 -13.83 -34.51
C GLN A 59 -0.53 -12.87 -33.67
N LYS A 60 -0.64 -12.95 -32.34
CA LYS A 60 0.30 -12.30 -31.40
C LYS A 60 0.49 -13.03 -30.06
N ILE A 61 0.08 -14.29 -29.94
CA ILE A 61 0.35 -15.10 -28.76
C ILE A 61 0.89 -16.43 -29.26
N GLU A 62 2.21 -16.57 -29.25
CA GLU A 62 2.95 -17.83 -29.11
C GLU A 62 4.45 -17.54 -29.33
N ASP A 63 5.13 -17.08 -28.28
CA ASP A 63 6.42 -17.69 -28.01
C ASP A 63 6.17 -18.80 -26.97
N PRO A 64 6.14 -20.08 -27.36
CA PRO A 64 5.95 -21.20 -26.44
C PRO A 64 7.08 -21.34 -25.39
N CYS A 65 8.10 -20.48 -25.41
CA CYS A 65 9.19 -20.43 -24.43
C CYS A 65 9.06 -19.36 -23.33
N ALA A 66 8.07 -18.45 -23.35
CA ALA A 66 7.92 -17.46 -22.29
C ALA A 66 7.31 -18.09 -21.02
N LYS A 67 8.13 -18.78 -20.24
CA LYS A 67 7.73 -19.35 -18.95
C LYS A 67 7.40 -18.22 -17.99
N PHE A 68 6.20 -18.26 -17.44
CA PHE A 68 5.81 -17.42 -16.31
C PHE A 68 6.76 -17.69 -15.13
N THR A 69 7.40 -16.65 -14.62
CA THR A 69 8.32 -16.75 -13.49
C THR A 69 7.87 -15.82 -12.37
N LEU A 70 7.99 -16.31 -11.13
CA LEU A 70 7.89 -15.44 -9.96
C LEU A 70 9.06 -14.46 -9.96
N ALA A 71 8.79 -13.22 -9.59
CA ALA A 71 9.81 -12.25 -9.28
C ALA A 71 10.61 -12.73 -8.06
N PRO A 72 11.91 -12.39 -7.97
CA PRO A 72 12.66 -12.56 -6.73
C PRO A 72 11.94 -11.86 -5.57
N LEU A 73 12.00 -12.48 -4.39
CA LEU A 73 11.55 -11.81 -3.16
C LEU A 73 12.54 -10.71 -2.77
N ASN A 74 12.03 -9.68 -2.11
CA ASN A 74 12.84 -8.65 -1.46
C ASN A 74 13.98 -9.31 -0.64
N PRO A 75 15.25 -8.98 -0.91
CA PRO A 75 16.39 -9.51 -0.16
C PRO A 75 16.28 -9.33 1.36
N GLU A 76 15.75 -8.20 1.84
CA GLU A 76 15.54 -7.96 3.27
C GLU A 76 14.47 -8.89 3.85
N PHE A 77 13.42 -9.17 3.08
CA PHE A 77 12.38 -10.12 3.46
C PHE A 77 12.93 -11.55 3.55
N LEU A 78 13.79 -11.95 2.60
CA LEU A 78 14.48 -13.24 2.66
C LEU A 78 15.37 -13.35 3.91
N GLU A 79 16.09 -12.29 4.26
CA GLU A 79 16.89 -12.27 5.50
C GLU A 79 15.99 -12.38 6.74
N TYR A 80 14.88 -11.65 6.77
CA TYR A 80 13.88 -11.76 7.83
C TYR A 80 13.34 -13.20 7.96
N GLN A 81 12.94 -13.85 6.87
CA GLN A 81 12.48 -15.24 6.88
C GLN A 81 13.55 -16.20 7.39
N ASN A 82 14.81 -16.04 6.95
CA ASN A 82 15.91 -16.88 7.39
C ASN A 82 16.20 -16.75 8.90
N ARG A 83 15.99 -15.57 9.48
CA ARG A 83 16.14 -15.32 10.93
C ARG A 83 14.97 -15.92 11.73
N THR A 84 13.73 -15.79 11.24
CA THR A 84 12.54 -16.29 11.94
C THR A 84 12.42 -17.82 11.89
N VAL A 85 12.75 -18.46 10.76
CA VAL A 85 12.77 -19.93 10.62
C VAL A 85 13.79 -20.57 11.58
N ARG A 86 14.86 -19.84 11.93
CA ARG A 86 15.86 -20.29 12.92
C ARG A 86 15.44 -20.12 14.38
N LYS A 87 14.23 -19.61 14.66
CA LYS A 87 13.65 -19.35 16.00
C LYS A 87 14.39 -18.32 16.87
N ASP A 88 15.31 -17.53 16.31
CA ASP A 88 16.20 -16.67 17.09
C ASP A 88 15.69 -15.23 17.32
N VAL A 89 14.50 -14.84 16.83
CA VAL A 89 13.95 -13.48 17.05
C VAL A 89 12.43 -13.53 17.28
N PRO A 90 11.88 -12.86 18.32
CA PRO A 90 10.43 -12.65 18.45
C PRO A 90 9.86 -11.91 17.23
N LEU A 91 8.55 -12.05 17.01
CA LEU A 91 7.75 -11.41 15.94
C LEU A 91 7.68 -9.84 16.03
N CYS A 92 8.62 -9.22 16.75
CA CYS A 92 8.91 -7.78 16.84
C CYS A 92 10.45 -7.59 16.91
N VAL A 93 10.99 -6.64 16.14
CA VAL A 93 12.45 -6.51 15.86
C VAL A 93 13.22 -5.82 16.99
N GLY A 94 12.55 -5.45 18.07
CA GLY A 94 13.16 -4.82 19.24
C GLY A 94 12.16 -4.06 20.08
N MET A 95 12.64 -3.45 21.14
CA MET A 95 11.89 -2.53 22.00
C MET A 95 12.80 -1.36 22.34
N THR A 96 12.26 -0.15 22.34
CA THR A 96 12.99 1.05 22.78
C THR A 96 13.21 1.01 24.30
N ASP A 97 14.15 1.81 24.79
CA ASP A 97 14.38 1.96 26.24
C ASP A 97 13.13 2.43 27.00
N ASN A 98 12.21 3.13 26.31
CA ASN A 98 10.96 3.63 26.88
C ASN A 98 9.76 2.68 26.71
N GLY A 99 9.99 1.45 26.22
CA GLY A 99 8.98 0.38 26.19
C GLY A 99 8.12 0.31 24.93
N HIS A 100 8.47 1.05 23.88
CA HIS A 100 7.76 0.98 22.60
C HIS A 100 8.33 -0.13 21.72
N ARG A 101 7.49 -1.04 21.22
CA ARG A 101 7.96 -2.12 20.33
C ARG A 101 8.25 -1.63 18.92
N LEU A 102 9.37 -2.06 18.36
CA LEU A 102 9.78 -1.80 16.98
C LEU A 102 9.15 -2.87 16.07
N GLY A 103 8.10 -2.45 15.36
CA GLY A 103 7.12 -3.34 14.74
C GLY A 103 7.07 -3.25 13.22
N LEU A 104 8.15 -2.85 12.56
CA LEU A 104 8.27 -2.94 11.10
C LEU A 104 8.90 -4.27 10.71
N ILE A 105 8.35 -4.90 9.68
CA ILE A 105 8.98 -6.01 8.95
C ILE A 105 9.10 -5.63 7.47
N PRO A 106 10.16 -6.06 6.77
CA PRO A 106 10.26 -5.85 5.33
C PRO A 106 9.06 -6.50 4.61
N HIS A 107 8.60 -5.90 3.53
CA HIS A 107 7.57 -6.49 2.67
C HIS A 107 8.18 -7.45 1.63
N PRO A 108 7.46 -8.46 1.14
CA PRO A 108 8.01 -9.49 0.25
C PRO A 108 8.37 -9.01 -1.16
N VAL A 109 7.82 -7.88 -1.58
CA VAL A 109 8.01 -7.30 -2.92
C VAL A 109 9.31 -6.50 -2.98
N ASP A 110 10.14 -6.71 -4.00
CA ASP A 110 11.28 -5.83 -4.28
C ASP A 110 10.80 -4.61 -5.07
N LEU A 111 11.06 -3.42 -4.56
CA LEU A 111 10.67 -2.13 -5.15
C LEU A 111 11.89 -1.24 -5.44
N SER A 112 13.11 -1.77 -5.27
CA SER A 112 14.36 -1.03 -5.50
C SER A 112 14.56 -0.65 -6.97
N HIS A 113 13.81 -1.27 -7.89
CA HIS A 113 13.88 -0.98 -9.32
C HIS A 113 13.00 0.19 -9.74
N LEU A 114 12.15 0.74 -8.86
CA LEU A 114 11.22 1.81 -9.22
C LEU A 114 11.99 3.02 -9.75
N GLY A 115 11.72 3.38 -11.01
CA GLY A 115 12.34 4.54 -11.63
C GLY A 115 11.81 5.84 -11.05
N ASN A 116 12.57 6.92 -11.19
CA ASN A 116 12.10 8.26 -10.88
C ASN A 116 10.78 8.56 -11.60
N VAL A 117 9.85 9.18 -10.88
CA VAL A 117 8.65 9.75 -11.49
C VAL A 117 9.12 10.86 -12.41
N ASP A 118 8.80 10.79 -13.71
CA ASP A 118 9.18 11.83 -14.68
C ASP A 118 8.35 13.09 -14.43
N ALA A 119 8.68 13.78 -13.35
CA ALA A 119 8.09 15.05 -12.98
C ALA A 119 8.78 16.13 -13.82
N THR A 120 8.42 16.18 -15.10
CA THR A 120 8.83 17.22 -16.08
C THR A 120 8.44 18.65 -15.65
N LEU A 121 7.97 18.87 -14.41
CA LEU A 121 7.56 20.16 -13.87
C LEU A 121 8.11 20.50 -12.47
N THR A 122 8.99 19.70 -11.83
CA THR A 122 9.44 19.97 -10.44
C THR A 122 10.92 20.27 -10.23
N TYR A 123 11.71 20.50 -11.28
CA TYR A 123 13.11 20.92 -11.15
C TYR A 123 13.28 22.43 -10.81
N LEU A 124 12.19 23.12 -10.43
CA LEU A 124 12.20 24.48 -9.92
C LEU A 124 12.30 24.41 -8.40
N GLY A 125 13.54 24.54 -7.90
CA GLY A 125 13.97 24.28 -6.52
C GLY A 125 12.93 24.52 -5.43
N TYR A 126 12.76 23.51 -4.57
CA TYR A 126 12.02 23.62 -3.33
C TYR A 126 12.58 24.73 -2.44
N SER A 127 11.76 25.28 -1.55
CA SER A 127 12.27 26.13 -0.47
C SER A 127 13.19 25.31 0.44
N ASP A 128 14.20 25.98 1.01
CA ASP A 128 15.16 25.38 1.95
C ASP A 128 14.50 24.72 3.15
N SER A 129 13.24 25.05 3.46
CA SER A 129 12.46 24.37 4.48
C SER A 129 10.97 24.34 4.12
N TYR A 130 10.29 23.34 4.67
CA TYR A 130 8.84 23.18 4.60
C TYR A 130 8.39 22.35 5.79
N ASP A 131 7.32 22.75 6.46
CA ASP A 131 6.89 22.12 7.72
C ASP A 131 5.37 22.07 7.78
N LEU A 132 4.78 20.87 7.59
CA LEU A 132 3.34 20.69 7.64
C LEU A 132 2.74 21.06 9.00
N ARG A 133 3.52 21.02 10.09
CA ARG A 133 3.08 21.45 11.42
C ARG A 133 2.73 22.93 11.42
N SER A 134 3.57 23.75 10.80
CA SER A 134 3.35 25.21 10.68
C SER A 134 2.15 25.57 9.80
N LEU A 135 1.77 24.65 8.91
CA LEU A 135 0.62 24.80 8.01
C LEU A 135 -0.68 24.26 8.62
N GLY A 136 -0.62 23.54 9.75
CA GLY A 136 -1.78 22.86 10.33
C GLY A 136 -2.20 21.60 9.59
N ASN A 137 -1.33 21.04 8.74
CA ASN A 137 -1.61 19.87 7.91
C ASN A 137 -1.11 18.56 8.53
N VAL A 138 -1.14 18.47 9.87
CA VAL A 138 -0.85 17.25 10.61
C VAL A 138 -1.86 17.09 11.75
N THR A 139 -2.31 15.87 12.00
CA THR A 139 -3.12 15.53 13.17
C THR A 139 -2.25 15.42 14.43
N PRO A 140 -2.83 15.38 15.65
CA PRO A 140 -2.03 15.21 16.86
C PRO A 140 -1.24 13.90 16.87
N VAL A 141 -0.15 13.85 17.64
CA VAL A 141 0.67 12.64 17.79
C VAL A 141 -0.09 11.59 18.62
N ARG A 142 -0.03 10.33 18.17
CA ARG A 142 -0.63 9.16 18.82
C ARG A 142 0.46 8.35 19.55
N ASP A 143 0.05 7.37 20.36
CA ASP A 143 0.95 6.48 21.09
C ASP A 143 0.62 5.01 20.83
N GLN A 144 1.54 4.30 20.19
CA GLN A 144 1.40 2.88 19.88
C GLN A 144 1.63 1.96 21.09
N GLY A 145 2.19 2.48 22.18
CA GLY A 145 2.66 1.67 23.31
C GLY A 145 3.54 0.49 22.87
N ASP A 146 3.23 -0.72 23.37
CA ASP A 146 4.03 -1.92 23.12
C ASP A 146 3.46 -2.84 22.02
N ALA A 147 2.53 -2.38 21.19
CA ALA A 147 1.86 -3.25 20.21
C ALA A 147 2.71 -3.61 18.99
N GLY A 148 3.73 -2.80 18.67
CA GLY A 148 4.45 -2.91 17.40
C GLY A 148 3.63 -2.44 16.19
N SER A 149 2.70 -1.50 16.37
CA SER A 149 1.81 -1.00 15.32
C SER A 149 2.30 0.29 14.63
N CYS A 150 3.59 0.61 14.72
CA CYS A 150 4.17 1.80 14.07
C CYS A 150 3.77 1.96 12.59
N TRP A 151 3.70 0.86 11.85
CA TRP A 151 3.27 0.83 10.45
C TRP A 151 1.84 1.34 10.24
N ALA A 152 0.90 0.99 11.14
CA ALA A 152 -0.48 1.49 11.08
C ALA A 152 -0.55 2.99 11.41
N HIS A 153 0.17 3.45 12.43
CA HIS A 153 0.21 4.87 12.80
C HIS A 153 0.86 5.73 11.70
N ALA A 154 1.93 5.26 11.09
CA ALA A 154 2.56 5.96 9.96
C ALA A 154 1.63 6.03 8.74
N THR A 155 0.85 4.95 8.48
CA THR A 155 -0.16 4.96 7.41
C THR A 155 -1.22 6.02 7.67
N TYR A 156 -1.81 6.08 8.87
CA TYR A 156 -2.82 7.09 9.15
C TYR A 156 -2.25 8.50 9.30
N ALA A 157 -1.03 8.66 9.78
CA ALA A 157 -0.36 9.96 9.73
C ALA A 157 -0.25 10.50 8.30
N SER A 158 0.00 9.63 7.31
CA SER A 158 -0.02 10.00 5.88
C SER A 158 -1.44 10.31 5.41
N LEU A 159 -2.38 9.38 5.58
CA LEU A 159 -3.75 9.52 5.09
C LEU A 159 -4.50 10.72 5.70
N GLU A 160 -4.40 10.93 7.00
CA GLU A 160 -5.04 12.06 7.68
C GLU A 160 -4.41 13.39 7.28
N SER A 161 -3.09 13.42 7.01
CA SER A 161 -2.42 14.62 6.52
C SER A 161 -2.85 14.97 5.09
N TYR A 162 -3.11 13.98 4.24
CA TYR A 162 -3.66 14.17 2.90
C TYR A 162 -5.04 14.84 2.93
N LEU A 163 -5.89 14.46 3.88
CA LEU A 163 -7.25 15.01 4.01
C LEU A 163 -7.24 16.45 4.56
N LEU A 164 -6.17 16.87 5.24
CA LEU A 164 -6.04 18.23 5.76
C LEU A 164 -5.64 19.25 4.68
N PRO A 165 -6.10 20.51 4.79
CA PRO A 165 -6.97 21.06 5.83
C PRO A 165 -8.46 20.93 5.49
N ALA A 166 -8.82 20.24 4.39
CA ALA A 166 -10.20 20.15 3.92
C ALA A 166 -11.08 19.40 4.93
N GLU A 167 -10.55 18.34 5.51
CA GLU A 167 -11.24 17.49 6.45
C GLU A 167 -10.30 17.06 7.58
N THR A 168 -10.86 16.89 8.78
CA THR A 168 -10.13 16.38 9.94
C THR A 168 -10.69 15.03 10.33
N TRP A 169 -9.82 14.04 10.39
CA TRP A 169 -10.16 12.66 10.75
C TRP A 169 -9.22 12.13 11.83
N ASP A 170 -9.71 11.12 12.54
CA ASP A 170 -8.96 10.34 13.53
C ASP A 170 -9.30 8.87 13.29
N PHE A 171 -8.41 8.15 12.62
CA PHE A 171 -8.66 6.78 12.19
C PHE A 171 -8.08 5.74 13.15
N SER A 172 -8.77 4.61 13.28
CA SER A 172 -8.44 3.56 14.26
C SER A 172 -7.29 2.67 13.79
N GLU A 173 -6.08 2.88 14.32
CA GLU A 173 -4.99 1.91 14.14
C GLU A 173 -5.32 0.57 14.81
N ASN A 174 -6.20 0.54 15.82
CA ASN A 174 -6.61 -0.69 16.49
C ASN A 174 -7.27 -1.64 15.49
N ASN A 175 -8.17 -1.10 14.67
CA ASN A 175 -8.92 -1.88 13.71
C ASN A 175 -8.01 -2.48 12.65
N MET A 176 -7.16 -1.65 12.02
CA MET A 176 -6.19 -2.11 11.03
C MET A 176 -5.24 -3.16 11.62
N LYS A 177 -4.67 -2.91 12.81
CA LYS A 177 -3.76 -3.83 13.50
C LYS A 177 -4.40 -5.20 13.74
N ASN A 178 -5.66 -5.22 14.19
CA ASN A 178 -6.37 -6.44 14.58
C ASN A 178 -6.86 -7.22 13.36
N LEU A 179 -7.53 -6.57 12.40
CA LEU A 179 -8.09 -7.21 11.21
C LEU A 179 -7.01 -7.80 10.29
N LEU A 180 -5.78 -7.28 10.37
CA LEU A 180 -4.63 -7.82 9.65
C LEU A 180 -3.90 -8.94 10.40
N SER A 181 -4.42 -9.41 11.54
CA SER A 181 -3.87 -10.56 12.28
C SER A 181 -4.53 -11.88 11.90
N SER A 182 -3.86 -12.99 12.19
CA SER A 182 -4.34 -14.36 11.91
C SER A 182 -5.60 -14.75 12.70
N SER A 183 -6.11 -13.88 13.57
CA SER A 183 -7.41 -14.04 14.24
C SER A 183 -8.59 -13.71 13.32
N TYR A 184 -8.34 -13.11 12.16
CA TYR A 184 -9.35 -12.72 11.17
C TYR A 184 -9.11 -13.46 9.85
N SER A 185 -10.18 -13.82 9.15
CA SER A 185 -10.13 -14.65 7.93
C SER A 185 -9.32 -14.04 6.80
N GLU A 186 -9.30 -12.71 6.73
CA GLU A 186 -8.56 -11.94 5.74
C GLU A 186 -7.30 -11.31 6.37
N GLY A 187 -6.81 -11.87 7.47
CA GLY A 187 -5.59 -11.43 8.12
C GLY A 187 -4.33 -12.08 7.55
N PHE A 188 -3.18 -11.52 7.89
CA PHE A 188 -1.88 -12.13 7.60
C PHE A 188 -1.48 -13.10 8.71
N ASP A 189 -0.46 -13.94 8.45
CA ASP A 189 0.11 -14.89 9.41
C ASP A 189 0.92 -14.20 10.53
N ARG A 190 0.24 -13.38 11.32
CA ARG A 190 0.81 -12.53 12.36
C ARG A 190 -0.14 -12.39 13.55
N LEU A 191 0.41 -12.17 14.73
CA LEU A 191 -0.38 -11.83 15.93
C LEU A 191 -0.83 -10.38 15.87
N HIS A 192 -1.93 -9.98 16.52
CA HIS A 192 -2.32 -8.56 16.59
C HIS A 192 -1.19 -7.66 17.13
N SER A 193 -0.38 -8.15 18.08
CA SER A 193 0.80 -7.44 18.60
C SER A 193 2.10 -7.69 17.81
N GLY A 194 2.02 -8.30 16.63
CA GLY A 194 3.19 -8.52 15.79
C GLY A 194 3.49 -7.31 14.89
N ALA A 195 4.62 -7.36 14.20
CA ALA A 195 4.99 -6.37 13.20
C ALA A 195 4.16 -6.40 11.90
N GLY A 196 4.27 -5.34 11.09
CA GLY A 196 3.66 -5.19 9.77
C GLY A 196 4.42 -4.21 8.87
N ASN A 197 3.80 -3.77 7.77
CA ASN A 197 4.35 -2.80 6.80
C ASN A 197 3.23 -2.11 6.01
N HIS A 198 3.59 -1.13 5.19
CA HIS A 198 2.61 -0.33 4.44
C HIS A 198 1.85 -1.14 3.36
N LEU A 199 2.43 -2.17 2.73
CA LEU A 199 1.69 -3.01 1.78
C LEU A 199 0.54 -3.78 2.45
N MET A 200 0.72 -4.18 3.71
CA MET A 200 -0.35 -4.77 4.50
C MET A 200 -1.44 -3.74 4.82
N SER A 201 -1.06 -2.50 5.17
CA SER A 201 -2.01 -1.40 5.31
C SER A 201 -2.78 -1.14 4.02
N THR A 202 -2.09 -1.15 2.88
CA THR A 202 -2.67 -1.00 1.54
C THR A 202 -3.71 -2.08 1.29
N ALA A 203 -3.41 -3.35 1.58
CA ALA A 203 -4.38 -4.43 1.40
C ALA A 203 -5.66 -4.20 2.21
N TYR A 204 -5.55 -3.78 3.47
CA TYR A 204 -6.70 -3.47 4.33
C TYR A 204 -7.54 -2.29 3.81
N LEU A 205 -6.88 -1.24 3.33
CA LEU A 205 -7.56 -0.04 2.84
C LEU A 205 -8.17 -0.24 1.45
N ALA A 206 -7.42 -0.84 0.52
CA ALA A 206 -7.84 -1.08 -0.85
C ALA A 206 -9.01 -2.07 -0.95
N ARG A 207 -9.14 -2.98 0.03
CA ARG A 207 -10.30 -3.87 0.13
C ARG A 207 -11.50 -3.30 0.88
N TRP A 208 -11.43 -2.02 1.24
CA TRP A 208 -12.46 -1.27 1.98
C TRP A 208 -12.84 -1.91 3.34
N SER A 209 -11.90 -2.59 4.00
CA SER A 209 -12.09 -2.98 5.42
C SER A 209 -12.03 -1.77 6.37
N GLY A 210 -11.50 -0.64 5.90
CA GLY A 210 -11.45 0.63 6.60
C GLY A 210 -11.07 1.78 5.66
N PRO A 211 -10.71 2.96 6.21
CA PRO A 211 -10.48 3.22 7.62
C PRO A 211 -11.75 3.30 8.47
N ILE A 212 -11.62 2.95 9.75
CA ILE A 212 -12.66 3.09 10.78
C ILE A 212 -12.33 4.30 11.66
N ASN A 213 -13.32 4.99 12.23
CA ASN A 213 -13.05 6.05 13.21
C ASN A 213 -12.42 5.49 14.50
N GLU A 214 -11.48 6.23 15.07
CA GLU A 214 -10.89 5.93 16.38
C GLU A 214 -11.96 5.86 17.48
N SER A 215 -13.05 6.62 17.38
CA SER A 215 -14.16 6.54 18.35
C SER A 215 -14.94 5.23 18.31
N ASP A 216 -14.94 4.52 17.18
CA ASP A 216 -15.71 3.28 17.00
C ASP A 216 -14.89 2.03 17.40
N ASP A 217 -13.56 2.11 17.30
CA ASP A 217 -12.63 1.07 17.77
C ASP A 217 -11.37 1.72 18.39
N PRO A 218 -11.43 2.23 19.62
CA PRO A 218 -10.33 2.97 20.22
C PRO A 218 -9.04 2.15 20.35
N TYR A 219 -7.92 2.84 20.18
CA TYR A 219 -6.59 2.27 20.28
C TYR A 219 -6.33 1.66 21.65
N ASN A 220 -5.95 0.39 21.62
CA ASN A 220 -5.47 -0.32 22.79
C ASN A 220 -4.35 -1.26 22.37
N ALA A 221 -3.13 -0.97 22.82
CA ALA A 221 -1.94 -1.72 22.44
C ALA A 221 -2.08 -3.24 22.65
N THR A 222 -2.75 -3.63 23.74
CA THR A 222 -2.91 -5.03 24.17
C THR A 222 -4.17 -5.71 23.63
N ASN A 223 -5.14 -4.95 23.13
CA ASN A 223 -6.35 -5.53 22.54
C ASN A 223 -6.02 -6.15 21.17
N GLY A 224 -6.58 -7.34 20.94
CA GLY A 224 -6.46 -8.08 19.68
C GLY A 224 -7.78 -8.33 18.98
N VAL A 225 -8.89 -7.76 19.49
CA VAL A 225 -10.24 -7.98 18.98
C VAL A 225 -10.92 -6.64 18.74
N SER A 226 -11.29 -6.41 17.49
CA SER A 226 -12.12 -5.29 17.04
C SER A 226 -13.61 -5.63 17.03
N PRO A 227 -14.50 -4.65 17.27
CA PRO A 227 -15.94 -4.84 17.13
C PRO A 227 -16.35 -5.31 15.72
N SER A 228 -17.38 -6.15 15.64
CA SER A 228 -17.94 -6.61 14.36
C SER A 228 -18.90 -5.59 13.76
N GLY A 229 -19.03 -5.57 12.43
CA GLY A 229 -20.04 -4.74 11.73
C GLY A 229 -19.66 -3.26 11.63
N LEU A 230 -18.39 -2.93 11.83
CA LEU A 230 -17.82 -1.63 11.54
C LEU A 230 -17.64 -1.49 10.02
N ASN A 231 -18.00 -0.33 9.48
CA ASN A 231 -17.88 -0.04 8.05
C ASN A 231 -16.85 1.05 7.83
N ALA A 232 -16.15 0.99 6.69
CA ALA A 232 -15.23 2.03 6.28
C ALA A 232 -15.93 3.41 6.26
N THR A 233 -15.16 4.43 6.63
CA THR A 233 -15.60 5.84 6.71
C THR A 233 -15.12 6.66 5.51
N LYS A 234 -14.09 6.15 4.82
CA LYS A 234 -13.55 6.64 3.56
C LYS A 234 -13.18 5.46 2.66
N HIS A 235 -13.03 5.68 1.37
CA HIS A 235 -12.47 4.69 0.45
C HIS A 235 -11.12 5.19 -0.07
N VAL A 236 -10.06 4.44 0.20
CA VAL A 236 -8.74 4.70 -0.40
C VAL A 236 -8.78 4.39 -1.89
N GLN A 237 -8.34 5.34 -2.71
CA GLN A 237 -8.37 5.23 -4.17
C GLN A 237 -6.98 4.94 -4.72
N ASP A 238 -6.00 5.75 -4.32
CA ASP A 238 -4.62 5.61 -4.75
C ASP A 238 -3.69 5.41 -3.54
N VAL A 239 -2.74 4.50 -3.71
CA VAL A 239 -1.56 4.43 -2.85
C VAL A 239 -0.35 4.65 -3.74
N LEU A 240 0.32 5.79 -3.56
CA LEU A 240 1.51 6.13 -4.34
C LEU A 240 2.74 5.59 -3.60
N ILE A 241 3.44 4.65 -4.24
CA ILE A 241 4.75 4.19 -3.78
C ILE A 241 5.78 5.19 -4.29
N VAL A 242 6.40 5.93 -3.38
CA VAL A 242 7.39 6.95 -3.73
C VAL A 242 8.77 6.27 -3.82
N PRO A 243 9.51 6.42 -4.93
CA PRO A 243 10.82 5.77 -5.10
C PRO A 243 11.77 6.02 -3.92
N GLU A 244 12.62 5.04 -3.66
CA GLU A 244 13.65 5.13 -2.63
C GLU A 244 14.66 6.23 -2.95
N ARG A 245 15.32 6.75 -1.91
CA ARG A 245 16.41 7.73 -2.07
C ARG A 245 17.69 7.01 -2.45
N ASP A 246 18.35 7.47 -3.51
CA ASP A 246 19.67 6.95 -3.90
C ASP A 246 20.76 7.30 -2.87
N ASN A 247 20.70 8.52 -2.31
CA ASN A 247 21.69 9.04 -1.37
C ASN A 247 21.16 10.30 -0.63
N PHE A 248 22.00 10.89 0.22
CA PHE A 248 21.64 12.06 1.04
C PHE A 248 21.10 13.28 0.26
N SER A 249 21.45 13.42 -1.02
CA SER A 249 21.02 14.54 -1.88
C SER A 249 19.73 14.25 -2.66
N ASP A 250 19.37 12.97 -2.79
CA ASP A 250 18.12 12.57 -3.42
C ASP A 250 16.98 12.70 -2.42
N ASN A 251 16.34 13.87 -2.41
CA ASN A 251 15.23 14.17 -1.50
C ASN A 251 13.99 14.66 -2.27
N ASP A 252 14.08 14.81 -3.58
CA ASP A 252 13.13 15.60 -4.36
C ASP A 252 11.78 14.89 -4.51
N ASN A 253 11.77 13.55 -4.63
CA ASN A 253 10.53 12.76 -4.67
C ASN A 253 9.74 12.87 -3.36
N ILE A 254 10.44 12.81 -2.22
CA ILE A 254 9.82 12.96 -0.89
C ILE A 254 9.35 14.41 -0.69
N LYS A 255 10.16 15.42 -1.06
CA LYS A 255 9.74 16.83 -0.99
C LYS A 255 8.53 17.12 -1.88
N TRP A 256 8.48 16.54 -3.08
CA TRP A 256 7.33 16.60 -3.97
C TRP A 256 6.10 15.99 -3.30
N ALA A 257 6.23 14.78 -2.78
CA ALA A 257 5.16 14.05 -2.10
C ALA A 257 4.58 14.87 -0.95
N ILE A 258 5.44 15.40 -0.08
CA ILE A 258 5.04 16.24 1.07
C ILE A 258 4.23 17.46 0.61
N LYS A 259 4.70 18.15 -0.43
CA LYS A 259 4.08 19.38 -0.91
C LYS A 259 2.72 19.15 -1.57
N ASN A 260 2.54 18.01 -2.24
CA ASN A 260 1.34 17.74 -3.05
C ASN A 260 0.30 16.87 -2.33
N TYR A 261 0.72 16.04 -1.37
CA TYR A 261 -0.15 15.05 -0.74
C TYR A 261 -0.10 15.04 0.80
N GLY A 262 0.73 15.87 1.43
CA GLY A 262 0.89 15.85 2.89
C GLY A 262 1.90 14.81 3.36
N ALA A 263 1.78 14.35 4.60
CA ALA A 263 2.79 13.51 5.24
C ALA A 263 3.05 12.21 4.48
N VAL A 264 4.32 11.81 4.43
CA VAL A 264 4.77 10.61 3.71
C VAL A 264 5.05 9.51 4.72
N TYR A 265 4.39 8.36 4.59
CA TYR A 265 4.82 7.14 5.30
C TYR A 265 6.26 6.87 4.89
N SER A 266 7.15 6.67 5.85
CA SER A 266 8.50 6.22 5.58
C SER A 266 9.00 5.28 6.68
N THR A 267 10.17 4.70 6.48
CA THR A 267 10.77 3.77 7.43
C THR A 267 12.13 4.28 7.92
N MET A 268 12.53 3.78 9.08
CA MET A 268 13.84 4.05 9.66
C MET A 268 14.35 2.84 10.42
N ARG A 269 15.67 2.80 10.60
CA ARG A 269 16.26 2.01 11.68
C ARG A 269 16.24 2.88 12.93
N TRP A 270 15.56 2.43 13.99
CA TRP A 270 15.71 2.97 15.34
C TRP A 270 16.76 2.18 16.13
N ASN A 271 17.58 2.93 16.85
CA ASN A 271 18.48 2.49 17.90
C ASN A 271 18.63 3.64 18.90
N ASP A 272 18.38 3.40 20.19
CA ASP A 272 18.37 4.45 21.21
C ASP A 272 19.71 5.21 21.31
N LEU A 273 20.83 4.56 20.94
CA LEU A 273 22.16 5.19 20.92
C LEU A 273 22.34 6.27 19.84
N ASP A 274 21.54 6.21 18.78
CA ASP A 274 21.60 7.12 17.64
C ASP A 274 20.64 8.31 17.79
N TYR A 275 19.98 8.42 18.95
CA TYR A 275 19.07 9.51 19.30
C TYR A 275 19.70 10.49 20.30
N ASN A 276 19.54 11.79 20.03
CA ASN A 276 19.90 12.86 20.95
C ASN A 276 18.63 13.55 21.48
N ALA A 277 18.29 13.26 22.74
CA ALA A 277 17.13 13.82 23.43
C ALA A 277 17.25 15.34 23.76
N VAL A 278 18.43 15.93 23.70
CA VAL A 278 18.62 17.38 23.98
C VAL A 278 18.19 18.22 22.78
N ASN A 279 18.51 17.77 21.58
CA ASN A 279 18.20 18.48 20.34
C ASN A 279 17.04 17.87 19.54
N TYR A 280 16.50 16.72 20.01
CA TYR A 280 15.48 15.93 19.32
C TYR A 280 15.92 15.54 17.91
N THR A 281 17.15 15.04 17.79
CA THR A 281 17.79 14.70 16.52
C THR A 281 18.23 13.25 16.50
N TYR A 282 18.17 12.62 15.34
CA TYR A 282 18.53 11.23 15.12
C TYR A 282 19.43 11.11 13.88
N TYR A 283 20.44 10.25 13.95
CA TYR A 283 21.28 9.94 12.79
C TYR A 283 21.90 8.55 12.92
N PHE A 284 21.48 7.62 12.07
CA PHE A 284 22.06 6.29 11.94
C PHE A 284 22.89 6.18 10.65
N ASP A 285 24.14 5.73 10.76
CA ASP A 285 25.08 5.56 9.64
C ASP A 285 25.49 4.09 9.41
N GLY A 286 24.77 3.16 10.04
CA GLY A 286 25.02 1.72 9.92
C GLY A 286 24.37 1.08 8.68
N SER A 287 24.42 -0.26 8.62
CA SER A 287 23.93 -1.04 7.48
C SER A 287 22.79 -1.99 7.83
N ASN A 288 22.12 -1.79 8.98
CA ASN A 288 21.01 -2.64 9.39
C ASN A 288 19.69 -2.14 8.81
N SER A 289 18.87 -3.07 8.34
CA SER A 289 17.52 -2.78 7.82
C SER A 289 16.61 -2.08 8.83
N ALA A 290 15.64 -1.35 8.29
CA ALA A 290 14.61 -0.64 9.05
C ALA A 290 13.88 -1.56 10.04
N ASN A 291 13.44 -0.97 11.16
CA ASN A 291 12.67 -1.67 12.20
C ASN A 291 11.51 -0.83 12.76
N HIS A 292 11.35 0.42 12.30
CA HIS A 292 10.31 1.34 12.73
C HIS A 292 9.74 2.12 11.54
N ALA A 293 8.43 2.34 11.54
CA ALA A 293 7.75 3.17 10.56
C ALA A 293 7.40 4.53 11.18
N ILE A 294 7.55 5.59 10.40
CA ILE A 294 7.34 6.98 10.80
C ILE A 294 6.61 7.74 9.70
N ALA A 295 6.22 9.00 9.96
CA ALA A 295 5.76 9.89 8.91
C ALA A 295 6.71 11.09 8.74
N ILE A 296 7.19 11.31 7.52
CA ILE A 296 7.95 12.52 7.17
C ILE A 296 6.94 13.64 6.92
N VAL A 297 7.04 14.72 7.70
CA VAL A 297 6.09 15.84 7.69
C VAL A 297 6.71 17.16 7.23
N GLY A 298 7.95 17.13 6.78
CA GLY A 298 8.66 18.32 6.34
C GLY A 298 10.15 18.11 6.25
N TRP A 299 10.85 19.21 5.98
CA TRP A 299 12.30 19.22 5.82
C TRP A 299 12.92 20.58 6.14
N ASN A 300 14.22 20.59 6.39
CA ASN A 300 15.04 21.79 6.54
C ASN A 300 16.47 21.51 6.04
N ASP A 301 16.80 22.03 4.86
CA ASP A 301 18.08 21.86 4.16
C ASP A 301 19.25 22.52 4.90
N SER A 302 18.96 23.52 5.74
CA SER A 302 19.95 24.25 6.54
C SER A 302 20.00 23.78 7.99
N PHE A 303 19.38 22.64 8.33
CA PHE A 303 19.41 22.12 9.70
C PHE A 303 20.85 21.83 10.13
N ASP A 304 21.26 22.43 11.27
CA ASP A 304 22.65 22.39 11.74
C ASP A 304 23.09 20.97 12.10
N ARG A 305 24.06 20.45 11.34
CA ARG A 305 24.63 19.13 11.54
C ARG A 305 25.26 18.89 12.90
N ASN A 306 25.67 19.95 13.61
CA ASN A 306 26.31 19.82 14.92
C ASN A 306 25.32 19.49 16.05
N LYS A 307 24.02 19.43 15.74
CA LYS A 307 22.98 19.05 16.70
C LYS A 307 22.79 17.54 16.84
N PHE A 308 23.21 16.75 15.84
CA PHE A 308 23.10 15.30 15.83
C PHE A 308 24.08 14.63 16.82
N PRO A 309 23.77 13.42 17.33
CA PRO A 309 24.62 12.72 18.29
C PRO A 309 26.01 12.39 17.73
N SER A 310 26.06 11.91 16.49
CA SER A 310 27.25 11.89 15.64
C SER A 310 27.10 12.99 14.58
N VAL A 311 28.19 13.65 14.19
CA VAL A 311 28.11 14.79 13.24
C VAL A 311 28.08 14.26 11.80
N PRO A 312 26.97 14.41 11.05
CA PRO A 312 26.92 14.02 9.65
C PRO A 312 27.81 14.92 8.78
N SER A 313 28.06 14.46 7.55
CA SER A 313 28.96 15.14 6.60
C SER A 313 28.47 16.52 6.14
N GLY A 314 27.17 16.80 6.24
CA GLY A 314 26.57 18.07 5.86
C GLY A 314 25.30 18.40 6.66
N ASN A 315 24.78 19.60 6.44
CA ASN A 315 23.52 20.05 7.01
C ASN A 315 22.33 19.39 6.29
N GLY A 316 21.16 19.49 6.91
CA GLY A 316 19.92 19.01 6.31
C GLY A 316 19.25 17.92 7.14
N ALA A 317 17.94 18.06 7.32
CA ALA A 317 17.15 17.09 8.08
C ALA A 317 15.72 17.00 7.59
N PHE A 318 15.15 15.81 7.65
CA PHE A 318 13.71 15.59 7.61
C PHE A 318 13.07 15.84 8.97
N ILE A 319 11.83 16.32 8.96
CA ILE A 319 11.00 16.50 10.16
C ILE A 319 10.08 15.29 10.25
N ILE A 320 10.11 14.61 11.40
CA ILE A 320 9.45 13.33 11.58
C ILE A 320 8.34 13.45 12.62
N LYS A 321 7.14 12.97 12.28
CA LYS A 321 6.07 12.68 13.22
C LYS A 321 6.20 11.23 13.67
N ASN A 322 6.36 11.02 14.97
CA ASN A 322 6.47 9.69 15.56
C ASN A 322 5.13 9.20 16.14
N SER A 323 5.11 7.98 16.67
CA SER A 323 3.94 7.32 17.27
C SER A 323 4.19 6.85 18.70
N TRP A 324 4.99 7.59 19.47
CA TRP A 324 5.36 7.26 20.87
C TRP A 324 4.83 8.28 21.89
N GLY A 325 3.71 8.92 21.54
CA GLY A 325 3.11 9.96 22.36
C GLY A 325 3.83 11.30 22.30
N THR A 326 3.19 12.32 22.87
CA THR A 326 3.68 13.70 22.88
C THR A 326 4.85 13.92 23.84
N ASP A 327 5.06 13.01 24.80
CA ASP A 327 6.16 13.13 25.76
C ASP A 327 7.52 12.78 25.13
N PHE A 328 7.52 12.10 23.98
CA PHE A 328 8.72 11.82 23.21
C PHE A 328 9.15 13.03 22.38
N GLY A 329 10.44 13.36 22.37
CA GLY A 329 11.00 14.37 21.48
C GLY A 329 10.44 15.77 21.67
N ASP A 330 10.30 16.51 20.57
CA ASP A 330 9.62 17.80 20.52
C ASP A 330 8.12 17.58 20.30
N ASN A 331 7.37 17.28 21.37
CA ASN A 331 5.93 17.05 21.33
C ASN A 331 5.51 15.91 20.38
N GLY A 332 6.31 14.84 20.33
CA GLY A 332 6.14 13.69 19.46
C GLY A 332 6.84 13.79 18.11
N TYR A 333 7.62 14.85 17.89
CA TYR A 333 8.39 15.08 16.67
C TYR A 333 9.91 15.06 16.94
N PHE A 334 10.68 14.81 15.89
CA PHE A 334 12.14 14.86 15.92
C PHE A 334 12.70 15.07 14.51
N TYR A 335 14.01 15.24 14.39
CA TYR A 335 14.69 15.47 13.12
C TYR A 335 15.60 14.30 12.77
N ILE A 336 15.52 13.78 11.55
CA ILE A 336 16.47 12.78 11.03
C ILE A 336 17.39 13.44 10.01
N SER A 337 18.70 13.24 10.13
CA SER A 337 19.70 13.72 9.18
C SER A 337 19.42 13.21 7.77
N TYR A 338 19.61 14.02 6.73
CA TYR A 338 19.57 13.52 5.34
C TYR A 338 20.63 12.45 5.06
N TYR A 339 21.70 12.42 5.84
CA TYR A 339 22.79 11.45 5.70
C TYR A 339 22.47 10.09 6.36
N ASP A 340 21.34 9.97 7.06
CA ASP A 340 20.90 8.69 7.61
C ASP A 340 20.76 7.64 6.51
N SER A 341 21.30 6.45 6.76
CA SER A 341 21.46 5.41 5.74
C SER A 341 20.18 4.64 5.42
N VAL A 342 19.10 4.85 6.19
CA VAL A 342 17.85 4.07 6.07
C VAL A 342 16.63 4.95 5.78
N ILE A 343 16.62 6.20 6.21
CA ILE A 343 15.46 7.09 5.99
C ILE A 343 15.17 7.30 4.50
N GLY A 344 13.89 7.16 4.14
CA GLY A 344 13.43 7.39 2.78
C GLY A 344 13.68 6.22 1.81
N ILE A 345 13.94 5.01 2.31
CA ILE A 345 14.06 3.82 1.47
C ILE A 345 12.68 3.24 1.10
N ASP A 346 11.78 3.10 2.06
CA ASP A 346 10.44 2.57 1.82
C ASP A 346 9.40 3.66 2.12
N ASN A 347 8.71 4.15 1.09
CA ASN A 347 7.87 5.34 1.16
C ASN A 347 6.49 5.13 0.51
N ALA A 348 5.45 5.63 1.17
CA ALA A 348 4.09 5.59 0.62
C ALA A 348 3.25 6.83 0.95
N ILE A 349 2.29 7.11 0.08
CA ILE A 349 1.26 8.13 0.25
C ILE A 349 -0.09 7.42 0.12
N PHE A 350 -1.01 7.74 1.01
CA PHE A 350 -2.37 7.19 0.99
C PHE A 350 -3.37 8.32 0.70
N THR A 351 -4.14 8.20 -0.37
CA THR A 351 -5.24 9.12 -0.68
C THR A 351 -6.58 8.47 -0.35
N ALA A 352 -7.61 9.26 -0.07
CA ALA A 352 -8.96 8.73 0.08
C ALA A 352 -10.04 9.70 -0.37
N GLU A 353 -11.19 9.13 -0.68
CA GLU A 353 -12.39 9.82 -1.13
C GLU A 353 -13.61 9.41 -0.28
N GLU A 354 -14.73 10.07 -0.53
CA GLU A 354 -16.02 9.77 0.08
C GLU A 354 -16.55 8.39 -0.33
N LEU A 355 -17.37 7.79 0.55
CA LEU A 355 -17.93 6.46 0.36
C LEU A 355 -18.92 6.35 -0.80
N ASN A 356 -19.50 7.47 -1.23
CA ASN A 356 -20.62 7.51 -2.18
C ASN A 356 -20.19 7.50 -3.65
N ASN A 357 -18.90 7.39 -3.94
CA ASN A 357 -18.41 7.31 -5.30
C ASN A 357 -18.70 5.94 -5.93
N TYR A 358 -18.81 4.89 -5.12
CA TYR A 358 -19.00 3.50 -5.58
C TYR A 358 -19.82 2.68 -4.58
N ASP A 359 -20.65 1.76 -5.07
CA ASP A 359 -21.49 0.90 -4.23
C ASP A 359 -20.78 -0.39 -3.81
N TYR A 360 -19.98 -0.97 -4.72
CA TYR A 360 -19.34 -2.27 -4.53
C TYR A 360 -17.89 -2.27 -4.97
N VAL A 361 -17.10 -3.13 -4.33
CA VAL A 361 -15.71 -3.45 -4.70
C VAL A 361 -15.61 -4.94 -5.03
N TYR A 362 -15.31 -5.26 -6.28
CA TYR A 362 -15.06 -6.64 -6.73
C TYR A 362 -13.56 -6.88 -6.78
N GLN A 363 -13.09 -7.90 -6.06
CA GLN A 363 -11.69 -8.30 -6.02
C GLN A 363 -11.55 -9.80 -5.69
N HIS A 364 -10.39 -10.36 -6.01
CA HIS A 364 -10.02 -11.74 -5.64
C HIS A 364 -8.85 -11.81 -4.65
N ASP A 365 -8.22 -10.68 -4.34
CA ASP A 365 -6.98 -10.64 -3.55
C ASP A 365 -7.11 -9.75 -2.31
N PRO A 366 -7.62 -10.30 -1.19
CA PRO A 366 -7.78 -9.54 0.04
C PRO A 366 -6.44 -9.24 0.74
N LEU A 367 -5.32 -9.85 0.33
CA LEU A 367 -3.99 -9.64 0.93
C LEU A 367 -3.12 -8.69 0.10
N GLY A 368 -3.61 -8.26 -1.06
CA GLY A 368 -2.94 -7.31 -1.93
C GLY A 368 -1.56 -7.78 -2.38
N TRP A 369 -0.65 -6.82 -2.56
CA TRP A 369 0.63 -7.09 -3.21
C TRP A 369 1.62 -7.87 -2.33
N THR A 370 1.56 -9.19 -2.42
CA THR A 370 2.42 -10.13 -1.67
C THR A 370 3.50 -10.80 -2.53
N THR A 371 3.35 -10.76 -3.85
CA THR A 371 4.30 -11.31 -4.82
C THR A 371 4.13 -10.64 -6.18
N SER A 372 5.12 -10.76 -7.04
CA SER A 372 5.05 -10.34 -8.45
C SER A 372 5.46 -11.50 -9.35
N CYS A 373 5.03 -11.44 -10.60
CA CYS A 373 5.34 -12.45 -11.59
C CYS A 373 5.33 -11.84 -12.98
N GLY A 374 5.96 -12.52 -13.93
CA GLY A 374 6.06 -11.98 -15.27
C GLY A 374 6.56 -12.98 -16.29
N TYR A 375 6.68 -12.51 -17.52
CA TYR A 375 7.08 -13.31 -18.69
C TYR A 375 8.58 -13.18 -19.00
N GLY A 376 9.41 -13.03 -17.96
CA GLY A 376 10.86 -12.86 -18.09
C GLY A 376 11.25 -11.59 -18.85
N ILE A 377 11.74 -11.76 -20.08
CA ILE A 377 12.24 -10.65 -20.93
C ILE A 377 11.12 -9.88 -21.66
N ASN A 378 9.89 -10.41 -21.66
CA ASN A 378 8.77 -9.72 -22.29
C ASN A 378 8.32 -8.56 -21.42
N LEU A 379 8.43 -7.34 -21.96
CA LEU A 379 8.01 -6.10 -21.30
C LEU A 379 6.49 -5.90 -21.29
N VAL A 380 5.75 -6.81 -21.95
CA VAL A 380 4.29 -6.76 -22.11
C VAL A 380 3.71 -7.98 -21.41
N ALA A 381 2.79 -7.75 -20.47
CA ALA A 381 2.09 -8.79 -19.74
C ALA A 381 0.58 -8.57 -19.82
N TRP A 382 -0.17 -9.63 -20.10
CA TRP A 382 -1.63 -9.60 -20.14
C TRP A 382 -2.18 -10.36 -18.95
N ALA A 383 -3.06 -9.72 -18.18
CA ALA A 383 -3.78 -10.34 -17.09
C ALA A 383 -5.28 -10.10 -17.26
N ALA A 384 -6.09 -10.98 -16.67
CA ALA A 384 -7.53 -10.76 -16.62
C ALA A 384 -8.14 -11.31 -15.34
N ASN A 385 -9.09 -10.56 -14.77
CA ASN A 385 -10.00 -11.06 -13.74
C ASN A 385 -11.41 -11.16 -14.28
N ILE A 386 -12.13 -12.20 -13.85
CA ILE A 386 -13.53 -12.41 -14.19
C ILE A 386 -14.35 -12.25 -12.91
N PHE A 387 -15.34 -11.38 -12.97
CA PHE A 387 -16.29 -11.12 -11.90
C PHE A 387 -17.70 -11.42 -12.36
N THR A 388 -18.55 -11.76 -11.41
CA THR A 388 -19.99 -11.93 -11.65
C THR A 388 -20.72 -10.85 -10.88
N ALA A 389 -21.34 -9.93 -11.61
CA ALA A 389 -22.19 -8.90 -11.03
C ALA A 389 -23.37 -9.54 -10.29
N GLN A 390 -23.67 -9.07 -9.08
CA GLN A 390 -24.81 -9.60 -8.32
C GLN A 390 -26.15 -9.01 -8.78
N THR A 391 -26.10 -7.79 -9.31
CA THR A 391 -27.25 -7.03 -9.83
C THR A 391 -26.86 -6.33 -11.12
N ASP A 392 -27.83 -5.72 -11.79
CA ASP A 392 -27.54 -4.82 -12.92
C ASP A 392 -26.83 -3.57 -12.40
N GLU A 393 -25.57 -3.41 -12.77
CA GLU A 393 -24.67 -2.37 -12.27
C GLU A 393 -23.81 -1.78 -13.40
N SER A 394 -23.38 -0.52 -13.23
CA SER A 394 -22.45 0.19 -14.10
C SER A 394 -21.03 0.01 -13.59
N LEU A 395 -20.07 -0.27 -14.47
CA LEU A 395 -18.64 -0.26 -14.12
C LEU A 395 -18.13 1.19 -14.18
N GLU A 396 -17.71 1.73 -13.04
CA GLU A 396 -17.26 3.12 -12.91
C GLU A 396 -15.73 3.24 -12.82
N ALA A 397 -15.06 2.30 -12.15
CA ALA A 397 -13.61 2.35 -11.97
C ALA A 397 -12.94 0.99 -12.00
N VAL A 398 -11.66 1.03 -12.36
CA VAL A 398 -10.72 -0.09 -12.34
C VAL A 398 -9.44 0.37 -11.67
N SER A 399 -8.97 -0.36 -10.66
CA SER A 399 -7.65 -0.12 -10.07
C SER A 399 -6.77 -1.36 -10.13
N PHE A 400 -5.47 -1.16 -10.21
CA PHE A 400 -4.45 -2.21 -10.25
C PHE A 400 -3.13 -1.68 -9.72
N TYR A 401 -2.22 -2.58 -9.34
CA TYR A 401 -0.85 -2.19 -9.04
C TYR A 401 -0.04 -2.05 -10.33
N THR A 402 0.79 -1.01 -10.42
CA THR A 402 1.83 -0.91 -11.43
C THR A 402 3.16 -1.33 -10.82
N THR A 403 3.99 -2.05 -11.58
CA THR A 403 5.32 -2.47 -11.10
C THR A 403 6.39 -1.40 -11.29
N ASP A 404 6.09 -0.28 -11.92
CA ASP A 404 7.05 0.82 -12.14
C ASP A 404 6.30 2.16 -12.27
N SER A 405 7.03 3.27 -12.25
CA SER A 405 6.49 4.63 -12.31
C SER A 405 6.04 5.07 -13.71
N ASN A 406 6.57 4.44 -14.76
CA ASN A 406 6.30 4.78 -16.17
C ASN A 406 5.73 3.58 -16.95
N VAL A 407 4.72 2.91 -16.38
CA VAL A 407 4.06 1.77 -17.03
C VAL A 407 2.93 2.25 -17.94
N GLU A 408 3.04 1.95 -19.23
CA GLU A 408 1.92 2.08 -20.16
C GLU A 408 0.90 0.95 -19.93
N TYR A 409 -0.37 1.28 -20.05
CA TYR A 409 -1.45 0.33 -19.84
C TYR A 409 -2.55 0.45 -20.88
N GLU A 410 -3.22 -0.67 -21.13
CA GLU A 410 -4.42 -0.78 -21.95
C GLU A 410 -5.47 -1.57 -21.17
N LEU A 411 -6.71 -1.09 -21.19
CA LEU A 411 -7.83 -1.71 -20.50
C LEU A 411 -8.87 -2.18 -21.50
N TYR A 412 -9.38 -3.40 -21.31
CA TYR A 412 -10.45 -3.96 -22.13
C TYR A 412 -11.55 -4.57 -21.26
N ILE A 413 -12.78 -4.10 -21.45
CA ILE A 413 -13.96 -4.59 -20.73
C ILE A 413 -14.73 -5.57 -21.61
N TYR A 414 -14.87 -6.82 -21.19
CA TYR A 414 -15.68 -7.84 -21.86
C TYR A 414 -16.91 -8.21 -21.02
N ARG A 415 -18.01 -8.54 -21.70
CA ARG A 415 -19.22 -9.10 -21.08
C ARG A 415 -19.48 -10.52 -21.55
N ASP A 416 -20.07 -11.30 -20.66
CA ASP A 416 -20.53 -12.66 -20.88
C ASP A 416 -19.44 -13.60 -21.47
N PRO A 417 -18.22 -13.65 -20.88
CA PRO A 417 -17.21 -14.62 -21.26
C PRO A 417 -17.74 -16.06 -21.17
N VAL A 418 -17.55 -16.83 -22.25
CA VAL A 418 -17.96 -18.24 -22.34
C VAL A 418 -16.78 -19.19 -22.11
N SER A 419 -15.62 -18.89 -22.70
CA SER A 419 -14.39 -19.68 -22.58
C SER A 419 -13.18 -18.75 -22.50
N GLY A 420 -12.73 -18.47 -21.28
CA GLY A 420 -11.65 -17.50 -21.00
C GLY A 420 -12.16 -16.06 -20.79
N PRO A 421 -11.26 -15.08 -20.65
CA PRO A 421 -11.63 -13.70 -20.30
C PRO A 421 -12.23 -12.89 -21.45
N ILE A 422 -12.22 -13.42 -22.68
CA ILE A 422 -12.69 -12.72 -23.88
C ILE A 422 -13.98 -13.34 -24.43
N ASN A 423 -14.72 -12.53 -25.18
CA ASN A 423 -15.91 -12.93 -25.93
C ASN A 423 -15.72 -12.55 -27.42
N THR A 424 -16.28 -13.35 -28.33
CA THR A 424 -16.23 -13.15 -29.79
C THR A 424 -16.85 -11.83 -30.25
N THR A 425 -17.72 -11.21 -29.45
CA THR A 425 -18.30 -9.89 -29.74
C THR A 425 -17.32 -8.73 -29.56
N GLY A 426 -16.14 -8.97 -28.96
CA GLY A 426 -15.17 -7.94 -28.64
C GLY A 426 -15.47 -7.18 -27.34
N PRO A 427 -14.59 -6.25 -26.96
CA PRO A 427 -14.74 -5.45 -25.75
C PRO A 427 -15.87 -4.42 -25.91
N ILE A 428 -16.64 -4.21 -24.84
CA ILE A 428 -17.68 -3.19 -24.78
C ILE A 428 -17.12 -1.79 -24.45
N ALA A 429 -15.89 -1.73 -23.93
CA ALA A 429 -15.16 -0.50 -23.66
C ALA A 429 -13.66 -0.78 -23.64
N THR A 430 -12.87 0.23 -24.00
CA THR A 430 -11.39 0.20 -24.00
C THR A 430 -10.84 1.51 -23.47
N LYS A 431 -9.70 1.49 -22.76
CA LYS A 431 -9.00 2.69 -22.32
C LYS A 431 -7.50 2.57 -22.53
#